data_AF-A0A0N6ZX95-F1
#
_entry.id   AF-A0A0N6ZX95-F1
#
_cell.length_a   1.000
_cell.length_b   1.000
_cell.length_c   1.000
_cell.angle_alpha   90.00
_cell.angle_beta   90.00
_cell.angle_gamma   90.00
#
_symmetry.space_group_name_H-M   'P 1'
#
loop_
_entity.id
_entity.type
_entity.pdbx_description
1 polymer ?
#
loop_
_entity_poly.entity_id
_entity_poly.type
_entity_poly.pdbx_seq_one_letter_code
_entity_poly.pdbx_strand_id
1 'polypeptide(L)'
;MDRAIAWVVLALVTAVPALFLAVTRVSSCADAAPGAGTSRCTSGPVLGVTGSWIAGVVATVIVVIAVVHVVHVVRAVRDGRVAED
;
A
#
# COMPACT_ATOMS: atom_id res chain seq x y z
N MET A 1 -6.35 9.82 22.21
CA MET A 1 -6.98 8.80 21.35
C MET A 1 -6.88 9.18 19.88
N ASP A 2 -7.00 10.47 19.56
CA ASP A 2 -7.00 11.04 18.20
C ASP A 2 -5.71 10.78 17.41
N ARG A 3 -4.56 10.78 18.09
CA ARG A 3 -3.27 10.51 17.43
C ARG A 3 -3.15 9.09 16.90
N ALA A 4 -3.69 8.10 17.61
CA ALA A 4 -3.68 6.70 17.16
C ALA A 4 -4.63 6.51 15.97
N ILE A 5 -5.81 7.14 16.01
CA ILE A 5 -6.77 7.16 14.91
C ILE A 5 -6.13 7.78 13.66
N ALA A 6 -5.42 8.91 13.80
CA ALA A 6 -4.73 9.55 12.69
C ALA A 6 -3.70 8.63 12.01
N TRP A 7 -2.92 7.86 12.78
CA TRP A 7 -1.96 6.89 12.23
C TRP A 7 -2.64 5.72 11.53
N VAL A 8 -3.75 5.22 12.07
CA VAL A 8 -4.56 4.16 11.42
C VAL A 8 -5.15 4.67 10.12
N VAL A 9 -5.73 5.87 10.11
CA VAL A 9 -6.28 6.49 8.89
C VAL A 9 -5.18 6.68 7.85
N LEU A 10 -4.01 7.19 8.24
CA LEU A 10 -2.88 7.35 7.33
C LEU A 10 -2.42 6.01 6.75
N ALA A 11 -2.35 4.96 7.57
CA ALA A 11 -2.00 3.62 7.11
C ALA A 11 -3.02 3.07 6.11
N LEU A 12 -4.32 3.25 6.36
CA LEU A 12 -5.37 2.80 5.44
C LEU A 12 -5.36 3.59 4.13
N VAL A 13 -5.28 4.92 4.19
CA VAL A 13 -5.27 5.81 3.02
C VAL A 13 -4.06 5.57 2.12
N THR A 14 -2.94 5.06 2.66
CA THR A 14 -1.75 4.75 1.87
C THR A 14 -1.72 3.29 1.39
N ALA A 15 -2.04 2.34 2.27
CA ALA A 15 -1.99 0.92 1.93
C ALA A 15 -3.11 0.51 0.96
N VAL A 16 -4.33 1.04 1.10
CA VAL A 16 -5.47 0.63 0.27
C VAL A 16 -5.28 1.01 -1.20
N PRO A 17 -4.93 2.26 -1.56
CA PRO A 17 -4.66 2.61 -2.95
C PRO A 17 -3.43 1.89 -3.51
N ALA A 18 -2.37 1.74 -2.72
CA ALA A 18 -1.17 1.00 -3.14
C ALA A 18 -1.49 -0.46 -3.46
N LEU A 19 -2.29 -1.12 -2.61
CA LEU A 19 -2.76 -2.48 -2.83
C LEU A 19 -3.66 -2.56 -4.06
N PHE A 20 -4.60 -1.62 -4.22
CA PHE A 20 -5.49 -1.58 -5.38
C PHE A 20 -4.70 -1.44 -6.69
N LEU A 21 -3.70 -0.55 -6.73
CA LEU A 21 -2.84 -0.35 -7.90
C LEU A 21 -1.90 -1.54 -8.18
N ALA A 22 -1.50 -2.26 -7.14
CA ALA A 22 -0.69 -3.47 -7.29
C ALA A 22 -1.49 -4.66 -7.82
N VAL A 23 -2.77 -4.78 -7.45
CA VAL A 23 -3.66 -5.90 -7.85
C VAL A 23 -4.29 -5.65 -9.22
N THR A 24 -4.54 -4.38 -9.56
CA THR A 24 -5.06 -4.03 -10.89
C THR A 24 -4.05 -4.40 -11.97
N ARG A 25 -4.51 -5.22 -12.92
CA ARG A 25 -3.74 -5.59 -14.10
C ARG A 25 -4.25 -4.84 -15.30
N VAL A 26 -3.32 -4.38 -16.12
CA VAL A 26 -3.58 -3.79 -17.42
C VAL A 26 -2.99 -4.67 -18.50
N SER A 27 -3.76 -4.87 -19.56
CA SER A 27 -3.34 -5.58 -20.76
C SER A 27 -3.06 -4.56 -21.87
N SER A 28 -1.87 -4.64 -22.46
CA SER A 28 -1.54 -3.92 -23.68
C SER A 28 -1.34 -4.92 -24.80
N CYS A 29 -2.06 -4.74 -25.90
CA CYS A 29 -1.91 -5.56 -27.10
C CYS A 29 -1.18 -4.76 -28.16
N ALA A 30 -0.09 -5.34 -28.67
CA ALA A 30 0.60 -4.86 -29.85
C ALA A 30 0.14 -5.71 -31.02
N ASP A 31 -0.65 -5.10 -31.91
CA ASP A 31 -1.07 -5.73 -33.14
C ASP A 31 0.07 -5.75 -34.15
N ALA A 32 0.33 -6.92 -34.72
CA ALA A 32 1.29 -7.04 -35.81
C ALA A 32 0.65 -6.50 -37.10
N ALA A 33 1.43 -5.76 -37.89
CA ALA A 33 1.00 -5.37 -39.23
C ALA A 33 0.75 -6.63 -40.10
N PRO A 34 -0.15 -6.57 -41.10
CA PRO A 34 -0.43 -7.72 -41.95
C PRO A 34 0.85 -8.28 -42.59
N GLY A 35 1.15 -9.56 -42.32
CA GLY A 35 2.37 -10.24 -42.80
C GLY A 35 3.61 -10.12 -41.90
N ALA A 36 3.56 -9.37 -40.80
CA ALA A 36 4.71 -9.09 -39.93
C ALA A 36 4.82 -10.01 -38.68
N GLY A 37 3.95 -11.01 -38.53
CA GLY A 37 4.01 -12.01 -37.45
C GLY A 37 2.72 -12.12 -36.62
N THR A 38 2.85 -12.62 -35.39
CA THR A 38 1.73 -12.82 -34.46
C THR A 38 1.54 -11.61 -33.53
N SER A 39 0.29 -11.14 -33.38
CA SER A 39 -0.06 -10.15 -32.35
C SER A 39 0.29 -10.68 -30.97
N ARG A 40 0.80 -9.82 -30.09
CA ARG A 40 1.12 -10.17 -28.70
C ARG A 40 0.41 -9.24 -27.74
N CYS A 41 -0.25 -9.83 -26.75
CA CYS A 41 -0.76 -9.11 -25.60
C CYS A 41 0.15 -9.39 -24.39
N THR A 42 0.54 -8.32 -23.71
CA THR A 42 1.25 -8.37 -22.43
C THR A 42 0.34 -7.85 -21.33
N SER A 43 0.23 -8.62 -20.25
CA SER A 43 -0.54 -8.24 -19.07
C SER A 43 0.41 -8.01 -17.91
N GLY A 44 0.34 -6.82 -17.31
CA GLY A 44 1.21 -6.43 -16.22
C GLY A 44 0.47 -5.65 -15.13
N PRO A 45 1.12 -5.42 -13.98
CA PRO A 45 0.59 -4.49 -12.97
C PRO A 45 0.50 -3.08 -13.55
N VAL A 46 -0.48 -2.30 -13.12
CA VAL A 46 -0.62 -0.88 -13.54
C VAL A 46 0.65 -0.08 -13.26
N LEU A 47 1.30 -0.34 -12.12
CA LEU A 47 2.54 0.33 -11.72
C LEU A 47 3.81 -0.30 -12.34
N GLY A 48 3.65 -1.35 -13.17
CA GLY A 48 4.75 -2.22 -13.56
C GLY A 48 5.32 -3.03 -12.39
N VAL A 49 6.19 -3.99 -12.69
CA VAL A 49 6.78 -4.86 -11.65
C VAL A 49 7.56 -4.05 -10.62
N THR A 50 8.42 -3.14 -11.06
CA THR A 50 9.23 -2.29 -10.18
C THR A 50 8.38 -1.37 -9.31
N GLY A 51 7.36 -0.72 -9.89
CA GLY A 51 6.46 0.17 -9.15
C GLY A 51 5.64 -0.57 -8.10
N SER A 52 5.18 -1.80 -8.39
CA SER A 52 4.49 -2.64 -7.41
C SER A 52 5.38 -3.03 -6.21
N TRP A 53 6.67 -3.32 -6.44
CA TRP A 53 7.60 -3.59 -5.34
C TRP A 53 7.81 -2.37 -4.45
N ILE A 54 8.03 -1.20 -5.05
CA ILE A 54 8.22 0.06 -4.29
C ILE A 54 6.96 0.37 -3.48
N ALA A 55 5.78 0.30 -4.10
CA ALA A 55 4.51 0.54 -3.43
C ALA A 55 4.28 -0.45 -2.27
N GLY A 56 4.60 -1.74 -2.47
CA GLY A 56 4.51 -2.75 -1.43
C GLY A 56 5.44 -2.50 -0.24
N VAL A 57 6.69 -2.08 -0.49
CA VAL A 57 7.65 -1.74 0.58
C VAL A 57 7.17 -0.52 1.36
N VAL A 58 6.75 0.54 0.68
CA VAL A 58 6.26 1.77 1.33
C VAL A 58 5.03 1.49 2.19
N ALA A 59 4.05 0.76 1.65
CA ALA A 59 2.85 0.38 2.41
C ALA A 59 3.21 -0.44 3.65
N THR A 60 4.14 -1.39 3.52
CA THR A 60 4.62 -2.22 4.64
C THR A 60 5.25 -1.37 5.74
N VAL A 61 6.14 -0.43 5.38
CA VAL A 61 6.79 0.46 6.34
C VAL A 61 5.76 1.30 7.10
N ILE A 62 4.76 1.86 6.40
CA ILE A 62 3.72 2.66 7.03
C ILE A 62 2.88 1.82 8.01
N VAL A 63 2.52 0.59 7.63
CA VAL A 63 1.79 -0.32 8.52
C VAL A 63 2.61 -0.64 9.78
N VAL A 64 3.90 -0.94 9.63
CA VAL A 64 4.79 -1.19 10.78
C VAL A 64 4.86 0.02 11.70
N ILE A 65 5.04 1.23 11.16
CA ILE A 65 5.07 2.48 11.93
C ILE A 65 3.75 2.69 12.67
N ALA A 66 2.61 2.49 11.99
CA ALA A 66 1.30 2.62 12.60
C ALA A 66 1.10 1.62 13.74
N VAL A 67 1.49 0.35 13.57
CA VAL A 67 1.43 -0.68 14.61
C VAL A 67 2.30 -0.30 15.80
N VAL A 68 3.53 0.14 15.57
CA VAL A 68 4.44 0.58 16.64
C VAL A 68 3.81 1.72 17.44
N HIS A 69 3.27 2.74 16.78
CA HIS A 69 2.60 3.85 17.46
C HIS A 69 1.36 3.41 18.26
N VAL A 70 0.53 2.54 17.70
CA VAL A 70 -0.64 2.00 18.41
C VAL A 70 -0.20 1.22 19.65
N VAL A 71 0.83 0.36 19.53
CA VAL A 71 1.37 -0.39 20.66
C VAL A 71 1.92 0.54 21.75
N HIS A 72 2.65 1.60 21.37
CA HIS A 72 3.14 2.58 22.34
C HIS A 72 2.01 3.31 23.06
N VAL A 73 0.95 3.71 22.36
CA VAL A 73 -0.22 4.35 22.98
C VAL A 73 -0.94 3.39 23.92
N VAL A 74 -1.17 2.14 23.50
CA VAL A 74 -1.83 1.11 24.32
C VAL A 74 -1.01 0.81 25.57
N ARG A 75 0.32 0.71 25.45
CA ARG A 75 1.21 0.54 26.60
C ARG A 75 1.17 1.73 27.54
N ALA A 76 1.22 2.96 27.02
CA ALA A 76 1.14 4.16 27.86
C ALA A 76 -0.17 4.26 28.65
N VAL A 77 -1.29 3.87 28.05
CA VAL A 77 -2.60 3.80 28.72
C VAL A 77 -2.62 2.67 29.75
N ARG A 78 -2.10 1.49 29.41
CA ARG A 78 -2.04 0.33 30.30
C ARG A 78 -1.15 0.56 31.51
N ASP A 79 -0.04 1.27 31.34
CA ASP A 79 0.91 1.60 32.40
C ASP A 79 0.44 2.76 33.29
N GLY A 80 -0.82 3.23 33.13
CA GLY A 80 -1.45 4.15 34.07
C GLY A 80 -0.97 5.59 33.95
N ARG A 81 -0.42 6.04 32.82
CA ARG A 81 -0.25 7.48 32.54
C ARG A 81 -1.57 8.15 32.13
N VAL A 82 -2.65 7.83 32.85
CA VAL A 82 -3.72 8.79 33.09
C VAL A 82 -3.25 9.60 34.29
N ALA A 83 -2.30 10.50 34.05
CA ALA A 83 -2.23 11.69 34.87
C ALA A 83 -3.52 12.44 34.52
N GLU A 84 -4.36 12.55 35.54
CA GLU A 84 -5.40 13.56 35.68
C GLU A 84 -4.89 14.91 35.15
N ASP A 85 -5.79 15.61 34.43
CA ASP A 85 -5.79 17.03 33.98
C ASP A 85 -5.91 17.25 32.46
#